data_AF-A0A149V6R1-F1
#
_entry.id   AF-A0A149V6R1-F1
#
_cell.length_a   1.000
_cell.length_b   1.000
_cell.length_c   1.000
_cell.angle_alpha   90.00
_cell.angle_beta   90.00
_cell.angle_gamma   90.00
#
_symmetry.space_group_name_H-M   'P 1'
#
loop_
_entity.id
_entity.type
_entity.pdbx_description
1 polymer ?
#
loop_
_entity_poly.entity_id
_entity_poly.type
_entity_poly.pdbx_seq_one_letter_code
_entity_poly.pdbx_strand_id
1 'polypeptide(L)'
;MAMTDALVKITTLRAQRDQLLAHAKDLDASTEQCAATNNTEGASAWRRLANLARSEAHWLNFRATVLSDSINTLGEPRKCA
;
A
#
# COMPACT_ATOMS: atom_id res chain seq x y z
N MET A 1 12.66 18.84 14.33
CA MET A 1 13.15 17.46 14.21
C MET A 1 12.00 16.48 13.99
N ALA A 2 11.02 16.38 14.89
CA ALA A 2 9.88 15.44 14.77
C ALA A 2 9.03 15.54 13.48
N MET A 3 8.86 16.74 12.91
CA MET A 3 8.07 16.92 11.67
C MET A 3 8.78 16.33 10.44
N THR A 4 10.10 16.43 10.38
CA THR A 4 10.92 15.86 9.31
C THR A 4 10.86 14.33 9.35
N ASP A 5 10.92 13.73 10.54
CA ASP A 5 10.81 12.28 10.71
C ASP A 5 9.45 11.73 10.27
N ALA A 6 8.37 12.49 10.55
CA ALA A 6 7.02 12.12 10.13
C ALA A 6 6.86 12.17 8.60
N LEU A 7 7.42 13.18 7.93
CA LEU A 7 7.45 13.27 6.47
C LEU A 7 8.24 12.14 5.83
N VAL A 8 9.42 11.81 6.36
CA VAL A 8 10.22 10.66 5.90
C VAL A 8 9.41 9.37 6.01
N LYS A 9 8.72 9.17 7.14
CA LYS A 9 7.87 7.99 7.36
C LYS A 9 6.71 7.90 6.37
N ILE A 10 6.04 9.01 6.05
CA ILE A 10 4.98 9.05 5.03
C ILE A 10 5.53 8.61 3.67
N THR A 11 6.68 9.16 3.28
CA THR A 11 7.34 8.81 2.01
C THR A 11 7.70 7.33 1.95
N THR A 12 8.27 6.77 3.03
CA THR A 12 8.61 5.35 3.11
C THR A 12 7.36 4.47 3.00
N LEU A 13 6.27 4.81 3.69
CA LEU A 13 5.01 4.05 3.60
C LEU A 13 4.43 4.05 2.18
N ARG A 14 4.51 5.20 1.48
CA ARG A 14 4.06 5.31 0.09
C ARG A 14 4.94 4.51 -0.87
N ALA A 15 6.26 4.53 -0.69
CA ALA A 15 7.17 3.72 -1.49
C ALA A 15 6.92 2.21 -1.30
N GLN A 16 6.72 1.76 -0.06
CA GLN A 16 6.38 0.36 0.23
C GLN A 16 5.03 -0.05 -0.35
N ARG A 17 4.01 0.83 -0.30
CA ARG A 17 2.73 0.63 -0.99
C ARG A 17 2.95 0.41 -2.48
N ASP A 18 3.73 1.27 -3.13
CA ASP A 18 3.95 1.19 -4.57
C ASP A 18 4.68 -0.10 -4.96
N GLN A 19 5.65 -0.55 -4.15
CA GLN A 19 6.31 -1.83 -4.31
C GLN A 19 5.34 -3.01 -4.20
N LEU A 20 4.43 -3.01 -3.22
CA LEU A 20 3.41 -4.06 -3.07
C LEU A 20 2.43 -4.08 -4.25
N LEU A 21 2.06 -2.92 -4.79
CA LEU A 21 1.21 -2.83 -5.98
C LEU A 21 1.91 -3.36 -7.22
N ALA A 22 3.21 -3.06 -7.39
CA ALA A 22 4.01 -3.65 -8.46
C ALA A 22 4.09 -5.18 -8.32
N HIS A 23 4.36 -5.68 -7.10
CA HIS A 23 4.38 -7.11 -6.84
C HIS A 23 3.03 -7.79 -7.10
N ALA A 24 1.91 -7.16 -6.72
CA ALA A 24 0.58 -7.67 -7.03
C ALA A 24 0.35 -7.85 -8.55
N LYS A 25 0.88 -6.93 -9.36
CA LYS A 25 0.81 -7.02 -10.82
C LYS A 25 1.63 -8.20 -11.37
N ASP A 26 2.80 -8.48 -10.79
CA ASP A 26 3.61 -9.64 -11.18
C ASP A 26 2.89 -10.97 -10.83
N LEU A 27 2.16 -10.99 -9.71
CA LEU A 27 1.34 -12.14 -9.30
C LEU A 27 0.11 -12.33 -10.20
N ASP A 28 -0.48 -11.25 -10.73
CA ASP A 28 -1.53 -11.37 -11.75
C ASP A 28 -1.00 -12.01 -13.03
N ALA A 29 0.20 -11.64 -13.49
CA ALA A 29 0.82 -12.27 -14.66
C ALA A 29 1.04 -13.78 -14.44
N SER A 30 1.43 -14.17 -13.22
CA SER A 30 1.54 -15.59 -12.83
C SER A 30 0.18 -16.30 -12.80
N THR A 31 -0.88 -15.59 -12.39
CA THR A 31 -2.27 -16.07 -12.45
C THR A 31 -2.69 -16.37 -13.89
N GLU A 32 -2.39 -15.46 -14.82
CA GLU A 32 -2.70 -15.62 -16.24
C GLU A 32 -1.96 -16.79 -16.87
N GLN A 33 -0.67 -16.99 -16.54
CA GLN A 33 0.13 -18.13 -17.02
C GLN A 33 -0.44 -19.47 -16.53
N CYS A 34 -0.87 -19.54 -15.27
CA CYS A 34 -1.52 -20.74 -14.73
C CYS A 34 -2.89 -20.99 -15.38
N ALA A 35 -3.66 -19.93 -15.66
CA ALA A 35 -4.93 -20.06 -16.38
C ALA A 35 -4.73 -20.56 -17.82
N ALA A 36 -3.69 -20.08 -18.51
CA ALA A 36 -3.35 -20.51 -19.87
C ALA A 36 -2.97 -22.00 -19.97
N THR A 37 -2.53 -22.60 -18.86
CA THR A 37 -2.16 -24.02 -18.77
C THR A 37 -3.24 -24.89 -18.13
N ASN A 38 -4.47 -24.38 -17.98
CA ASN A 38 -5.59 -25.02 -17.28
C ASN A 38 -5.32 -25.40 -15.81
N ASN A 39 -4.30 -24.80 -15.18
CA ASN A 39 -4.02 -24.96 -13.76
C ASN A 39 -4.85 -23.99 -12.92
N THR A 40 -6.13 -24.33 -12.72
CA THR A 40 -7.10 -23.48 -12.01
C THR A 40 -6.76 -23.30 -10.53
N GLU A 41 -6.19 -24.33 -9.89
CA GLU A 41 -5.74 -24.26 -8.50
C GLU A 41 -4.56 -23.29 -8.34
N GLY A 42 -3.55 -23.41 -9.21
CA GLY A 42 -2.42 -22.49 -9.27
C GLY A 42 -2.86 -21.06 -9.52
N ALA A 43 -3.74 -20.83 -10.49
CA ALA A 43 -4.31 -19.51 -10.75
C ALA A 43 -5.04 -18.93 -9.53
N SER A 44 -5.81 -19.75 -8.82
CA SER A 44 -6.49 -19.35 -7.58
C SER A 44 -5.52 -18.98 -6.47
N ALA A 45 -4.43 -19.75 -6.31
CA ALA A 45 -3.38 -19.46 -5.33
C ALA A 45 -2.68 -18.12 -5.62
N TRP A 46 -2.25 -17.88 -6.88
CA TRP A 46 -1.62 -16.63 -7.28
C TRP A 46 -2.55 -15.42 -7.10
N ARG A 47 -3.83 -15.58 -7.45
CA ARG A 47 -4.84 -14.53 -7.25
C ARG A 47 -5.02 -14.17 -5.77
N ARG A 48 -5.01 -15.15 -4.86
CA ARG A 48 -5.07 -14.90 -3.42
C ARG A 48 -3.86 -14.08 -2.95
N LEU A 49 -2.65 -14.43 -3.41
CA LEU A 49 -1.44 -13.68 -3.08
C LEU A 49 -1.49 -12.25 -3.61
N ALA A 50 -1.95 -12.05 -4.86
CA ALA A 50 -2.10 -10.71 -5.43
C ALA A 50 -3.06 -9.84 -4.60
N ASN A 51 -4.18 -10.42 -4.15
CA ASN A 51 -5.14 -9.73 -3.29
C ASN A 51 -4.60 -9.42 -1.89
N LEU A 52 -3.77 -10.30 -1.33
CA LEU A 52 -3.08 -10.03 -0.06
C LEU A 52 -2.15 -8.82 -0.20
N ALA A 53 -1.30 -8.79 -1.23
CA ALA A 53 -0.41 -7.68 -1.51
C ALA A 53 -1.17 -6.35 -1.69
N ARG A 54 -2.31 -6.36 -2.40
CA ARG A 54 -3.18 -5.18 -2.52
C ARG A 54 -3.78 -4.74 -1.19
N SER A 55 -4.19 -5.69 -0.35
CA SER A 55 -4.77 -5.41 0.97
C SER A 55 -3.72 -4.76 1.88
N GLU A 56 -2.50 -5.27 1.88
CA GLU A 56 -1.37 -4.67 2.61
C GLU A 56 -1.04 -3.27 2.08
N ALA A 57 -0.98 -3.09 0.76
CA ALA A 57 -0.77 -1.79 0.14
C ALA A 57 -1.85 -0.78 0.56
N HIS A 58 -3.12 -1.20 0.61
CA HIS A 58 -4.22 -0.37 1.09
C HIS A 58 -3.99 0.10 2.53
N TRP A 59 -3.58 -0.79 3.44
CA TRP A 59 -3.29 -0.44 4.83
C TRP A 59 -2.12 0.54 4.97
N LEU A 60 -1.05 0.36 4.18
CA LEU A 60 0.07 1.31 4.15
C LEU A 60 -0.37 2.69 3.67
N ASN A 61 -1.23 2.75 2.64
CA ASN A 61 -1.78 4.01 2.16
C ASN A 61 -2.65 4.69 3.22
N PHE A 62 -3.56 3.94 3.85
CA PHE A 62 -4.40 4.44 4.94
C PHE A 62 -3.55 5.03 6.07
N ARG A 63 -2.52 4.30 6.51
CA ARG A 63 -1.60 4.77 7.55
C ARG A 63 -0.85 6.03 7.15
N ALA A 64 -0.40 6.13 5.90
CA ALA A 64 0.25 7.32 5.39
C ALA A 64 -0.69 8.54 5.37
N THR A 65 -1.95 8.34 4.97
CA THR A 65 -2.99 9.38 4.99
C THR A 65 -3.26 9.89 6.40
N VAL A 66 -3.53 8.99 7.35
CA VAL A 66 -3.76 9.35 8.76
C VAL A 66 -2.59 10.15 9.32
N LEU A 67 -1.35 9.74 9.02
CA LEU A 67 -0.16 10.45 9.49
C LEU A 67 -0.02 11.84 8.84
N SER A 68 -0.32 11.96 7.55
CA SER A 68 -0.33 13.22 6.81
C SER A 68 -1.36 14.21 7.38
N ASP A 69 -2.58 13.74 7.64
CA ASP A 69 -3.66 14.56 8.17
C ASP A 69 -3.36 15.01 9.61
N SER A 70 -2.74 14.14 10.41
CA SER A 70 -2.28 14.47 11.75
C SER A 70 -1.23 15.59 11.75
N ILE A 71 -0.31 15.60 10.78
CA ILE A 71 0.67 16.68 10.64
C ILE A 71 -0.02 18.00 10.26
N ASN A 72 -0.94 17.95 9.30
CA ASN A 72 -1.65 19.15 8.83
C ASN A 72 -2.47 19.80 9.95
N THR A 73 -3.19 19.00 10.73
CA THR A 73 -4.02 19.48 11.86
C THR A 73 -3.20 20.02 13.04
N LEU A 74 -1.97 19.52 13.27
CA LEU A 74 -1.06 20.05 14.28
C LEU A 74 -0.32 21.32 13.83
N GLY A 75 -0.22 21.56 12.51
CA GLY A 75 0.42 22.74 11.94
C GLY A 75 -0.49 23.97 11.85
N GLU A 76 -1.81 23.79 11.97
CA GLU A 76 -2.76 24.91 12.01
C GLU A 76 -2.75 25.59 13.39
N PRO A 77 -2.49 26.90 13.50
CA PRO A 77 -2.62 27.60 14.76
C PRO A 77 -4.07 27.50 15.20
N ARG A 78 -4.31 26.89 16.37
CA ARG A 78 -5.61 26.96 17.03
C ARG A 78 -5.96 28.43 17.22
N LYS A 79 -6.90 28.94 16.42
CA LYS A 79 -7.52 30.24 16.67
C LYS A 79 -8.24 30.10 18.01
N CYS A 80 -7.62 30.55 19.10
CA CYS A 80 -8.31 30.75 20.36
C CYS A 80 -9.40 31.80 20.09
N ALA A 81 -10.65 31.39 20.27
CA ALA A 81 -11.81 32.28 20.24
C ALA A 81 -11.92 33.06 21.55
#